data_AF-A0A7R9R0K3-F1
#
_entry.id   AF-A0A7R9R0K3-F1
#
_cell.length_a   1.000
_cell.length_b   1.000
_cell.length_c   1.000
_cell.angle_alpha   90.00
_cell.angle_beta   90.00
_cell.angle_gamma   90.00
#
_symmetry.space_group_name_H-M   'P 1'
#
loop_
_entity.id
_entity.type
_entity.pdbx_description
1 polymer ?
#
loop_
_entity_poly.entity_id
_entity_poly.type
_entity_poly.pdbx_seq_one_letter_code
_entity_poly.pdbx_strand_id
1 'polypeptide(L)'
;MQSLVFKLAQSKLKLKKPTRVFVKQSGQELIDEKDWKDNIRNDAVLLVSIGEEFVGVKKEMIIHEDINPSCPVEVLASNAPIESLSVAQLTTTAHTLPGIIHAVGQPDLHPGTKFPIGAVFASKKWIHPPLIGGDIGCGMAWFQLSLSRSQVDGDKGKKVAEKLRGLEGPWRTKELRELWLQDKDGSCSAGEQWDSSLGTIGAGNHFAEIQVVENSASDLDNGLREDDVVLLVHSG
;
A
#
# COMPACT_ATOMS: atom_id res chain seq x y z
N MET A 1 18.97 -31.78 -7.10
CA MET A 1 17.60 -31.19 -7.14
C MET A 1 16.93 -31.43 -8.49
N GLN A 2 17.59 -31.10 -9.59
CA GLN A 2 17.12 -31.32 -10.97
C GLN A 2 16.59 -32.74 -11.26
N SER A 3 17.27 -33.79 -10.81
CA SER A 3 16.84 -35.19 -11.01
C SER A 3 15.47 -35.49 -10.38
N LEU A 4 15.15 -34.88 -9.23
CA LEU A 4 13.86 -35.02 -8.58
C LEU A 4 12.76 -34.30 -9.38
N VAL A 5 13.05 -33.09 -9.86
CA VAL A 5 12.13 -32.31 -10.70
C VAL A 5 11.80 -33.05 -11.99
N PHE A 6 12.80 -33.64 -12.65
CA PHE A 6 12.58 -34.48 -13.83
C PHE A 6 11.74 -35.73 -13.56
N LYS A 7 12.01 -36.43 -12.45
CA LYS A 7 11.21 -37.60 -12.05
C LYS A 7 9.74 -37.23 -11.77
N LEU A 8 9.52 -36.08 -11.13
CA LEU A 8 8.17 -35.56 -10.89
C LEU A 8 7.48 -35.11 -12.18
N ALA A 9 8.18 -34.43 -13.07
CA ALA A 9 7.63 -34.03 -14.38
C ALA A 9 7.22 -35.24 -15.22
N GLN A 10 8.04 -36.30 -15.25
CA GLN A 10 7.71 -37.56 -15.94
C GLN A 10 6.46 -38.22 -15.36
N SER A 11 6.34 -38.29 -14.03
CA SER A 11 5.25 -39.01 -13.36
C SER A 11 3.94 -38.21 -13.27
N LYS A 12 4.01 -36.90 -13.06
CA LYS A 12 2.85 -36.04 -12.82
C LYS A 12 2.38 -35.30 -14.08
N LEU A 13 3.31 -34.87 -14.93
CA LEU A 13 3.00 -34.13 -16.16
C LEU A 13 3.07 -35.01 -17.41
N LYS A 14 3.46 -36.29 -17.27
CA LYS A 14 3.62 -37.26 -18.37
C LYS A 14 4.61 -36.79 -19.46
N LEU A 15 5.56 -35.92 -19.09
CA LEU A 15 6.62 -35.42 -19.98
C LEU A 15 7.60 -36.55 -20.32
N LYS A 16 7.76 -36.84 -21.61
CA LYS A 16 8.71 -37.86 -22.09
C LYS A 16 10.10 -37.24 -22.24
N LYS A 17 11.05 -37.66 -21.39
CA LYS A 17 12.46 -37.21 -21.39
C LYS A 17 12.61 -35.68 -21.20
N PRO A 18 12.23 -35.13 -20.04
CA PRO A 18 12.56 -33.74 -19.73
C PRO A 18 14.07 -33.54 -19.70
N THR A 19 14.53 -32.44 -20.28
CA THR A 19 15.96 -32.12 -20.43
C THR A 19 16.31 -30.75 -19.86
N ARG A 20 15.34 -29.85 -19.73
CA ARG A 20 15.58 -28.45 -19.33
C ARG A 20 14.61 -28.00 -18.26
N VAL A 21 15.07 -27.09 -17.38
CA VAL A 21 14.26 -26.50 -16.30
C VAL A 21 14.51 -25.00 -16.27
N PHE A 22 13.43 -24.22 -16.26
CA PHE A 22 13.49 -22.75 -16.18
C PHE A 22 12.67 -22.25 -14.99
N VAL A 23 13.07 -21.12 -14.40
CA VAL A 23 12.25 -20.39 -13.43
C VAL A 23 11.26 -19.50 -14.19
N LYS A 24 9.95 -19.70 -14.00
CA LYS A 24 8.89 -19.02 -14.76
C LYS A 24 9.03 -17.49 -14.72
N GLN A 25 9.42 -16.93 -13.58
CA GLN A 25 9.48 -15.50 -13.35
C GLN A 25 10.63 -14.79 -14.10
N SER A 26 11.80 -15.41 -14.19
CA SER A 26 13.00 -14.82 -14.80
C SER A 26 13.30 -15.36 -16.20
N GLY A 27 12.86 -16.58 -16.49
CA GLY A 27 13.29 -17.33 -17.68
C GLY A 27 14.70 -17.91 -17.56
N GLN A 28 15.32 -17.82 -16.37
CA GLN A 28 16.65 -18.38 -16.11
C GLN A 28 16.59 -19.91 -16.16
N GLU A 29 17.50 -20.52 -16.92
CA GLU A 29 17.68 -21.96 -16.95
C GLU A 29 18.52 -22.43 -15.75
N LEU A 30 18.12 -23.55 -15.15
CA LEU A 30 18.78 -24.14 -13.99
C LEU A 30 19.67 -25.29 -14.45
N ILE A 31 20.94 -25.00 -14.72
CA ILE A 31 21.89 -25.94 -15.29
C ILE A 31 22.75 -26.57 -14.19
N ASP A 32 23.26 -25.76 -13.27
CA ASP A 32 24.18 -26.21 -12.22
C ASP A 32 23.68 -25.90 -10.80
N GLU A 33 24.38 -26.42 -9.78
CA GLU A 33 23.99 -26.23 -8.38
C GLU A 33 23.93 -24.76 -7.94
N LYS A 34 24.70 -23.88 -8.57
CA LYS A 34 24.68 -22.45 -8.27
C LYS A 34 23.38 -21.85 -8.78
N ASP A 35 22.95 -22.17 -10.01
CA ASP A 35 21.67 -21.72 -10.53
C ASP A 35 20.51 -22.10 -9.61
N TRP A 36 20.51 -23.35 -9.13
CA TRP A 36 19.48 -23.84 -8.20
C TRP A 36 19.48 -23.08 -6.87
N LYS A 37 20.64 -22.67 -6.35
CA LYS A 37 20.73 -21.91 -5.09
C LYS A 37 20.30 -20.46 -5.27
N ASP A 38 20.74 -19.83 -6.35
CA ASP A 38 20.58 -18.39 -6.55
C ASP A 38 19.15 -18.03 -7.02
N ASN A 39 18.44 -18.97 -7.66
CA ASN A 39 17.17 -18.68 -8.35
C ASN A 39 15.93 -19.37 -7.75
N ILE A 40 16.07 -20.27 -6.77
CA ILE A 40 14.93 -20.97 -6.16
C ILE A 40 14.52 -20.31 -4.85
N ARG A 41 13.24 -19.97 -4.75
CA ARG A 41 12.55 -19.50 -3.53
C ARG A 41 11.41 -20.47 -3.16
N ASN A 42 10.87 -20.37 -1.95
CA ASN A 42 9.86 -21.31 -1.41
C ASN A 42 8.56 -21.42 -2.24
N ASP A 43 8.32 -20.50 -3.17
CA ASP A 43 7.14 -20.39 -4.05
C ASP A 43 7.52 -20.41 -5.55
N ALA A 44 8.73 -20.86 -5.90
CA ALA A 44 9.20 -20.87 -7.27
C ALA A 44 8.31 -21.75 -8.17
N VAL A 45 7.92 -21.20 -9.33
CA VAL A 45 7.23 -21.96 -10.37
C VAL A 45 8.25 -22.37 -11.41
N LEU A 46 8.42 -23.68 -11.57
CA LEU A 46 9.36 -24.25 -12.53
C LEU A 46 8.64 -24.64 -13.82
N LEU A 47 9.24 -24.25 -14.95
CA LEU A 47 8.86 -24.72 -16.28
C LEU A 47 9.83 -25.82 -16.70
N VAL A 48 9.30 -26.97 -17.12
CA VAL A 48 10.12 -28.12 -17.54
C VAL A 48 9.85 -28.38 -19.01
N SER A 49 10.92 -28.56 -19.78
CA SER A 49 10.88 -28.74 -21.24
C SER A 49 11.63 -30.01 -21.66
N ILE A 50 11.28 -30.55 -22.84
CA ILE A 50 11.95 -31.69 -23.47
C ILE A 50 13.07 -31.27 -24.44
N GLY A 51 13.35 -29.98 -24.54
CA GLY A 51 14.46 -29.41 -25.32
C GLY A 51 14.21 -28.00 -25.83
N GLU A 52 12.95 -27.56 -25.84
CA GLU A 52 12.55 -26.22 -26.22
C GLU A 52 13.24 -25.13 -25.37
N GLU A 53 13.59 -24.03 -26.04
CA GLU A 53 14.08 -22.80 -25.39
C GLU A 53 12.95 -22.11 -24.63
N PHE A 54 13.31 -21.33 -23.61
CA PHE A 54 12.37 -20.41 -23.00
C PHE A 54 12.05 -19.25 -23.95
N VAL A 55 10.76 -19.12 -24.31
CA VAL A 55 10.26 -18.09 -25.24
C VAL A 55 9.48 -16.97 -24.54
N GLY A 56 9.43 -16.97 -23.21
CA GLY A 56 8.79 -15.90 -22.44
C GLY A 56 9.64 -14.63 -22.37
N VAL A 57 9.05 -13.54 -21.85
CA VAL A 57 9.79 -12.30 -21.57
C VAL A 57 10.80 -12.59 -20.47
N LYS A 58 12.10 -12.58 -20.81
CA LYS A 58 13.18 -12.61 -19.82
C LYS A 58 13.18 -11.28 -19.08
N LYS A 59 12.78 -11.30 -17.81
CA LYS A 59 13.00 -10.15 -16.93
C LYS A 59 14.46 -10.16 -16.53
N GLU A 60 15.28 -9.35 -17.19
CA GLU A 60 16.57 -8.99 -16.62
C GLU A 60 16.29 -8.29 -15.28
N MET A 61 16.77 -8.88 -14.19
CA MET A 61 16.84 -8.17 -12.92
C MET A 61 17.94 -7.14 -13.06
N ILE A 62 17.56 -5.92 -13.45
CA ILE A 62 18.44 -4.77 -13.36
C ILE A 62 18.62 -4.49 -11.86
N ILE A 63 19.70 -5.04 -11.30
CA ILE A 63 20.12 -4.74 -9.95
C ILE A 63 20.71 -3.33 -10.00
N HIS A 64 19.95 -2.36 -9.48
CA HIS A 64 20.40 -0.99 -9.40
C HIS A 64 21.56 -0.89 -8.38
N GLU A 65 22.61 -0.11 -8.68
CA GLU A 65 23.79 -0.03 -7.80
C GLU A 65 23.48 0.49 -6.38
N ASP A 66 22.47 1.35 -6.26
CA ASP A 66 21.99 1.90 -4.99
C ASP A 66 21.09 0.95 -4.16
N ILE A 67 20.93 -0.34 -4.51
CA ILE A 67 20.22 -1.27 -3.63
C ILE A 67 21.03 -1.55 -2.36
N ASN A 68 20.33 -1.84 -1.26
CA ASN A 68 20.95 -2.21 0.01
C ASN A 68 20.40 -3.54 0.53
N PRO A 69 21.01 -4.69 0.16
CA PRO A 69 20.59 -6.00 0.68
C PRO A 69 20.73 -6.15 2.20
N SER A 70 21.50 -5.26 2.84
CA SER A 70 21.67 -5.18 4.30
C SER A 70 20.85 -4.08 4.95
N CYS A 71 19.85 -3.50 4.26
CA CYS A 71 19.00 -2.46 4.83
C CYS A 71 18.38 -2.95 6.14
N PRO A 72 18.50 -2.20 7.25
CA PRO A 72 17.82 -2.52 8.49
C PRO A 72 16.30 -2.52 8.30
N VAL A 73 15.66 -3.51 8.90
CA VAL A 73 14.21 -3.69 8.90
C VAL A 73 13.77 -3.95 10.33
N GLU A 74 12.86 -3.12 10.82
CA GLU A 74 12.30 -3.22 12.17
C GLU A 74 10.77 -3.35 12.09
N VAL A 75 10.16 -4.02 13.07
CA VAL A 75 8.70 -4.10 13.20
C VAL A 75 8.34 -3.73 14.63
N LEU A 76 7.62 -2.61 14.80
CA LEU A 76 7.38 -2.03 16.12
C LEU A 76 6.55 -2.95 17.03
N ALA A 77 5.59 -3.68 16.45
CA ALA A 77 4.73 -4.62 17.16
C ALA A 77 5.16 -6.07 16.96
N SER A 78 6.47 -6.37 16.90
CA SER A 78 6.98 -7.72 16.60
C SER A 78 6.53 -8.82 17.56
N ASN A 79 6.06 -8.46 18.76
CA ASN A 79 5.52 -9.40 19.76
C ASN A 79 4.03 -9.73 19.54
N ALA A 80 3.35 -9.02 18.65
CA ALA A 80 1.98 -9.31 18.24
C ALA A 80 1.95 -10.25 17.02
N PRO A 81 0.88 -11.02 16.82
CA PRO A 81 0.69 -11.78 15.59
C PRO A 81 0.68 -10.85 14.37
N ILE A 82 1.61 -11.09 13.44
CA ILE A 82 1.74 -10.34 12.19
C ILE A 82 1.72 -11.32 11.03
N GLU A 83 1.04 -10.95 9.94
CA GLU A 83 0.99 -11.78 8.74
C GLU A 83 2.37 -11.90 8.08
N SER A 84 2.82 -13.13 7.83
CA SER A 84 4.14 -13.41 7.26
C SER A 84 4.36 -12.75 5.90
N LEU A 85 3.30 -12.58 5.10
CA LEU A 85 3.37 -11.89 3.81
C LEU A 85 3.73 -10.41 3.97
N SER A 86 3.24 -9.74 5.02
CA SER A 86 3.53 -8.32 5.26
C SER A 86 5.02 -8.10 5.59
N VAL A 87 5.60 -8.98 6.42
CA VAL A 87 7.04 -8.98 6.74
C VAL A 87 7.88 -9.27 5.51
N ALA A 88 7.46 -10.22 4.67
CA ALA A 88 8.14 -10.55 3.42
C ALA A 88 8.11 -9.38 2.44
N GLN A 89 6.97 -8.68 2.31
CA GLN A 89 6.82 -7.48 1.50
C GLN A 89 7.69 -6.34 2.02
N LEU A 90 7.69 -6.06 3.32
CA LEU A 90 8.53 -5.04 3.96
C LEU A 90 10.02 -5.29 3.68
N THR A 91 10.47 -6.52 3.95
CA THR A 91 11.87 -6.94 3.78
C THR A 91 12.30 -6.87 2.32
N THR A 92 11.51 -7.43 1.41
CA THR A 92 11.82 -7.41 -0.02
C THR A 92 11.89 -5.98 -0.55
N THR A 93 10.95 -5.12 -0.13
CA THR A 93 10.93 -3.70 -0.53
C THR A 93 12.21 -3.00 -0.09
N ALA A 94 12.62 -3.18 1.17
CA ALA A 94 13.82 -2.58 1.73
C ALA A 94 15.12 -3.05 1.04
N HIS A 95 15.17 -4.32 0.65
CA HIS A 95 16.40 -4.93 0.10
C HIS A 95 16.54 -4.81 -1.41
N THR A 96 15.46 -4.56 -2.14
CA THR A 96 15.46 -4.58 -3.61
C THR A 96 15.20 -3.23 -4.26
N LEU A 97 14.61 -2.26 -3.56
CA LEU A 97 14.43 -0.92 -4.10
C LEU A 97 15.68 -0.06 -3.88
N PRO A 98 16.13 0.70 -4.89
CA PRO A 98 17.31 1.54 -4.75
C PRO A 98 17.09 2.69 -3.75
N GLY A 99 18.14 3.00 -3.00
CA GLY A 99 18.17 4.17 -2.11
C GLY A 99 17.46 3.98 -0.77
N ILE A 100 16.82 2.84 -0.51
CA ILE A 100 16.23 2.57 0.81
C ILE A 100 17.34 2.33 1.83
N ILE A 101 17.31 3.10 2.91
CA ILE A 101 18.34 3.06 3.96
C ILE A 101 17.81 2.53 5.29
N HIS A 102 16.48 2.51 5.47
CA HIS A 102 15.83 1.95 6.65
C HIS A 102 14.35 1.66 6.36
N ALA A 103 13.80 0.60 6.94
CA ALA A 103 12.38 0.28 6.84
C ALA A 103 11.79 -0.10 8.21
N VAL A 104 10.61 0.45 8.52
CA VAL A 104 9.88 0.16 9.76
C VAL A 104 8.46 -0.27 9.43
N GLY A 105 8.07 -1.46 9.90
CA GLY A 105 6.68 -1.88 9.95
C GLY A 105 5.99 -1.28 11.19
N GLN A 106 4.92 -0.53 10.94
CA GLN A 106 4.08 0.06 11.99
C GLN A 106 3.21 -1.01 12.67
N PRO A 107 2.57 -0.71 13.81
CA PRO A 107 1.74 -1.69 14.53
C PRO A 107 0.57 -2.26 13.72
N ASP A 108 0.13 -1.55 12.69
CA ASP A 108 -0.94 -1.92 11.75
C ASP A 108 -0.41 -2.53 10.43
N LEU A 109 0.86 -2.95 10.39
CA LEU A 109 1.48 -3.56 9.22
C LEU A 109 0.66 -4.75 8.70
N HIS A 110 0.25 -4.70 7.43
CA HIS A 110 -0.50 -5.77 6.78
C HIS A 110 -0.18 -5.88 5.27
N PRO A 111 -0.54 -6.98 4.60
CA PRO A 111 -0.23 -7.15 3.20
C PRO A 111 -0.99 -6.17 2.30
N GLY A 112 -0.26 -5.52 1.40
CA GLY A 112 -0.86 -4.84 0.25
C GLY A 112 -0.77 -5.66 -1.02
N THR A 113 -1.23 -5.11 -2.14
CA THR A 113 -1.19 -5.80 -3.45
C THR A 113 0.24 -6.07 -3.94
N LYS A 114 1.19 -5.20 -3.61
CA LYS A 114 2.60 -5.28 -4.04
C LYS A 114 3.58 -4.92 -2.93
N PHE A 115 3.29 -3.83 -2.22
CA PHE A 115 4.06 -3.30 -1.10
C PHE A 115 3.21 -3.43 0.17
N PRO A 116 3.82 -3.49 1.38
CA PRO A 116 3.04 -3.57 2.60
C PRO A 116 2.34 -2.24 2.87
N ILE A 117 1.21 -2.29 3.59
CA ILE A 117 0.54 -1.11 4.15
C ILE A 117 0.90 -1.03 5.63
N GLY A 118 0.97 0.17 6.20
CA GLY A 118 1.47 0.37 7.57
C GLY A 118 2.99 0.26 7.65
N ALA A 119 3.71 0.90 6.71
CA ALA A 119 5.16 0.85 6.64
C ALA A 119 5.77 2.24 6.40
N VAL A 120 6.95 2.47 6.96
CA VAL A 120 7.75 3.68 6.75
C VAL A 120 9.07 3.27 6.10
N PHE A 121 9.40 3.90 4.98
CA PHE A 121 10.67 3.68 4.28
C PHE A 121 11.45 4.98 4.23
N ALA A 122 12.64 4.99 4.83
CA ALA A 122 13.59 6.08 4.66
C ALA A 122 14.37 5.84 3.37
N SER A 123 14.33 6.80 2.44
CA SER A 123 15.00 6.73 1.16
C SER A 123 15.93 7.92 0.96
N LYS A 124 17.06 7.70 0.30
CA LYS A 124 18.04 8.73 -0.05
C LYS A 124 18.23 8.77 -1.56
N LYS A 125 18.18 9.95 -2.18
CA LYS A 125 18.25 10.21 -3.64
C LYS A 125 17.07 9.67 -4.47
N TRP A 126 16.26 8.78 -3.91
CA TRP A 126 15.19 8.09 -4.62
C TRP A 126 13.83 8.41 -4.02
N ILE A 127 12.85 8.62 -4.90
CA ILE A 127 11.43 8.65 -4.55
C ILE A 127 10.80 7.43 -5.23
N HIS A 128 9.99 6.69 -4.48
CA HIS A 128 9.27 5.52 -4.97
C HIS A 128 7.76 5.80 -4.93
N PRO A 129 7.16 6.40 -5.97
CA PRO A 129 5.73 6.72 -5.98
C PRO A 129 4.81 5.55 -5.59
N PRO A 130 5.09 4.29 -5.98
CA PRO A 130 4.27 3.16 -5.55
C PRO A 130 4.24 2.88 -4.04
N LEU A 131 5.22 3.39 -3.27
CA LEU A 131 5.24 3.29 -1.81
C LEU A 131 4.40 4.37 -1.10
N ILE A 132 4.00 5.42 -1.83
CA ILE A 132 3.12 6.46 -1.29
C ILE A 132 1.69 5.93 -1.23
N GLY A 133 1.27 5.19 -2.25
CA GLY A 133 -0.08 4.64 -2.39
C GLY A 133 -0.77 5.14 -3.66
N GLY A 134 -1.88 4.50 -4.01
CA GLY A 134 -2.71 4.93 -5.15
C GLY A 134 -3.61 6.13 -4.82
N ASP A 135 -3.91 6.31 -3.53
CA ASP A 135 -4.73 7.40 -3.01
C ASP A 135 -3.83 8.42 -2.30
N ILE A 136 -3.17 9.25 -3.11
CA ILE A 136 -2.14 10.19 -2.63
C ILE A 136 -2.82 11.31 -1.86
N GLY A 137 -2.46 11.47 -0.59
CA GLY A 137 -3.05 12.50 0.27
C GLY A 137 -4.21 11.99 1.12
N CYS A 138 -4.60 10.72 0.98
CA CYS A 138 -5.54 10.06 1.89
C CYS A 138 -5.09 10.28 3.34
N GLY A 139 -5.98 10.88 4.13
CA GLY A 139 -5.67 11.35 5.46
C GLY A 139 -6.89 11.75 6.24
N MET A 140 -6.68 12.08 7.51
CA MET A 140 -7.73 12.37 8.45
C MET A 140 -7.61 13.79 9.00
N ALA A 141 -8.74 14.47 9.13
CA ALA A 141 -8.83 15.79 9.73
C ALA A 141 -9.99 15.85 10.73
N TRP A 142 -9.76 16.51 11.86
CA TRP A 142 -10.78 16.82 12.86
C TRP A 142 -11.19 18.28 12.80
N PHE A 143 -12.50 18.52 12.91
CA PHE A 143 -13.09 19.84 13.04
C PHE A 143 -13.97 19.88 14.29
N GLN A 144 -13.61 20.69 15.28
CA GLN A 144 -14.45 20.89 16.46
C GLN A 144 -15.73 21.64 16.07
N LEU A 145 -16.87 21.12 16.50
CA LEU A 145 -18.19 21.70 16.24
C LEU A 145 -18.65 22.50 17.45
N SER A 146 -19.53 23.48 17.23
CA SER A 146 -20.17 24.23 18.31
C SER A 146 -21.35 23.48 18.97
N LEU A 147 -21.48 22.17 18.70
CA LEU A 147 -22.53 21.33 19.26
C LEU A 147 -22.09 20.81 20.62
N SER A 148 -23.05 20.66 21.54
CA SER A 148 -22.85 19.94 22.78
C SER A 148 -23.19 18.46 22.62
N ARG A 149 -22.58 17.60 23.43
CA ARG A 149 -22.90 16.17 23.53
C ARG A 149 -24.40 15.88 23.59
N SER A 150 -25.13 16.63 24.42
CA SER A 150 -26.58 16.47 24.61
C SER A 150 -27.41 16.63 23.31
N GLN A 151 -26.84 17.28 22.29
CA GLN A 151 -27.47 17.48 20.97
C GLN A 151 -27.17 16.35 19.99
N VAL A 152 -26.20 15.48 20.27
CA VAL A 152 -25.79 14.37 19.40
C VAL A 152 -25.97 13.00 20.03
N ASP A 153 -26.29 12.91 21.32
CA ASP A 153 -26.58 11.63 21.98
C ASP A 153 -27.84 10.93 21.40
N GLY A 154 -27.72 9.62 21.22
CA GLY A 154 -28.80 8.73 20.76
C GLY A 154 -29.36 9.13 19.39
N ASP A 155 -30.70 9.10 19.27
CA ASP A 155 -31.40 9.41 18.01
C ASP A 155 -31.16 10.84 17.51
N LYS A 156 -30.69 11.76 18.37
CA LYS A 156 -30.39 13.13 17.94
C LYS A 156 -29.17 13.17 17.03
N GLY A 157 -28.14 12.37 17.32
CA GLY A 157 -26.94 12.25 16.48
C GLY A 157 -27.29 11.83 15.06
N LYS A 158 -28.20 10.85 14.91
CA LYS A 158 -28.72 10.47 13.60
C LYS A 158 -29.34 11.65 12.85
N LYS A 159 -30.17 12.46 13.52
CA LYS A 159 -30.78 13.66 12.91
C LYS A 159 -29.75 14.72 12.52
N VAL A 160 -28.64 14.82 13.25
CA VAL A 160 -27.54 15.73 12.89
C VAL A 160 -26.76 15.18 11.70
N ALA A 161 -26.41 13.90 11.70
CA ALA A 161 -25.74 13.24 10.58
C ALA A 161 -26.59 13.29 9.29
N GLU A 162 -27.91 13.16 9.39
CA GLU A 162 -28.84 13.36 8.27
C GLU A 162 -28.84 14.79 7.69
N LYS A 163 -28.21 15.76 8.34
CA LYS A 163 -28.02 17.10 7.78
C LYS A 163 -26.71 17.21 6.98
N LEU A 164 -25.78 16.26 7.12
CA LEU A 164 -24.63 16.14 6.25
C LEU A 164 -25.11 15.68 4.87
N ARG A 165 -25.26 16.65 3.98
CA ARG A 165 -25.77 16.48 2.61
C ARG A 165 -24.86 17.24 1.65
N GLY A 166 -24.85 16.82 0.38
CA GLY A 166 -24.03 17.47 -0.65
C GLY A 166 -22.55 17.10 -0.62
N LEU A 167 -22.19 16.05 0.12
CA LEU A 167 -20.81 15.55 0.22
C LEU A 167 -20.41 14.61 -0.93
N GLU A 168 -21.36 14.21 -1.77
CA GLU A 168 -21.12 13.31 -2.93
C GLU A 168 -21.29 14.04 -4.27
N GLY A 169 -21.73 15.30 -4.22
CA GLY A 169 -22.01 16.10 -5.40
C GLY A 169 -20.87 17.06 -5.74
N PRO A 170 -20.89 17.68 -6.92
CA PRO A 170 -19.87 18.62 -7.32
C PRO A 170 -19.73 19.76 -6.30
N TRP A 171 -18.52 19.95 -5.77
CA TRP A 171 -18.25 21.07 -4.90
C TRP A 171 -18.24 22.38 -5.69
N ARG A 172 -19.21 23.25 -5.38
CA ARG A 172 -19.39 24.58 -5.99
C ARG A 172 -19.62 24.53 -7.52
N THR A 173 -19.74 25.70 -8.14
CA THR A 173 -19.88 25.81 -9.60
C THR A 173 -18.56 25.43 -10.29
N LYS A 174 -18.62 25.12 -11.59
CA LYS A 174 -17.43 24.78 -12.38
C LYS A 174 -16.40 25.91 -12.33
N GLU A 175 -16.84 27.15 -12.50
CA GLU A 175 -15.99 28.34 -12.53
C GLU A 175 -15.27 28.56 -11.19
N LEU A 176 -15.97 28.38 -10.06
CA LEU A 176 -15.38 28.53 -8.74
C LEU A 176 -14.36 27.44 -8.42
N ARG A 177 -14.60 26.22 -8.92
CA ARG A 177 -13.68 25.10 -8.78
C ARG A 177 -12.41 25.31 -9.59
N GLU A 178 -12.56 25.69 -10.86
CA GLU A 178 -11.43 26.01 -11.74
C GLU A 178 -10.57 27.14 -11.17
N LEU A 179 -11.20 28.14 -10.53
CA LEU A 179 -10.50 29.21 -9.83
C LEU A 179 -9.76 28.71 -8.58
N TRP A 180 -10.37 27.81 -7.79
CA TRP A 180 -9.72 27.23 -6.61
C TRP A 180 -8.50 26.37 -6.96
N LEU A 181 -8.57 25.67 -8.09
CA LEU A 181 -7.47 24.87 -8.62
C LEU A 181 -6.31 25.72 -9.18
N GLN A 182 -6.42 27.05 -9.18
CA GLN A 182 -5.29 27.93 -9.46
C GLN A 182 -4.50 28.18 -8.18
N ASP A 183 -3.26 27.71 -8.15
CA ASP A 183 -2.27 28.06 -7.14
C ASP A 183 -1.30 29.14 -7.68
N LYS A 184 -0.48 29.70 -6.79
CA LYS A 184 0.52 30.74 -7.10
C LYS A 184 1.52 30.31 -8.18
N ASP A 185 1.80 29.01 -8.26
CA ASP A 185 2.78 28.41 -9.18
C ASP A 185 2.14 27.81 -10.44
N GLY A 186 0.80 27.86 -10.56
CA GLY A 186 0.05 27.34 -11.72
C GLY A 186 -1.21 26.59 -11.34
N SER A 187 -1.77 25.82 -12.28
CA SER A 187 -2.97 25.01 -12.06
C SER A 187 -2.61 23.65 -11.43
N CYS A 188 -3.36 23.24 -10.40
CA CYS A 188 -3.31 21.89 -9.83
C CYS A 188 -4.38 20.95 -10.41
N SER A 189 -4.99 21.32 -11.55
CA SER A 189 -5.95 20.46 -12.26
C SER A 189 -5.33 19.12 -12.63
N ALA A 190 -6.05 18.04 -12.31
CA ALA A 190 -5.73 16.68 -12.74
C ALA A 190 -6.57 16.24 -13.95
N GLY A 191 -7.44 17.12 -14.45
CA GLY A 191 -8.35 16.89 -15.57
C GLY A 191 -9.82 16.83 -15.11
N GLU A 192 -10.74 17.21 -15.99
CA GLU A 192 -12.16 17.44 -15.65
C GLU A 192 -12.82 16.28 -14.88
N GLN A 193 -12.48 15.04 -15.22
CA GLN A 193 -12.96 13.86 -14.50
C GLN A 193 -12.62 13.91 -13.01
N TRP A 194 -11.35 14.19 -12.66
CA TRP A 194 -10.85 14.19 -11.29
C TRP A 194 -11.20 15.48 -10.57
N ASP A 195 -11.10 16.61 -11.27
CA ASP A 195 -11.46 17.92 -10.74
C ASP A 195 -12.95 17.95 -10.33
N SER A 196 -13.82 17.23 -11.05
CA SER A 196 -15.24 17.13 -10.70
C SER A 196 -15.51 16.48 -9.33
N SER A 197 -14.57 15.65 -8.85
CA SER A 197 -14.61 14.98 -7.55
C SER A 197 -14.06 15.85 -6.41
N LEU A 198 -13.49 17.02 -6.69
CA LEU A 198 -13.02 17.92 -5.64
C LEU A 198 -14.16 18.23 -4.66
N GLY A 199 -13.86 18.15 -3.36
CA GLY A 199 -14.79 18.44 -2.28
C GLY A 199 -15.87 17.38 -2.04
N THR A 200 -15.70 16.17 -2.59
CA THR A 200 -16.47 14.99 -2.19
C THR A 200 -15.73 14.16 -1.14
N ILE A 201 -16.40 13.20 -0.52
CA ILE A 201 -15.78 12.23 0.42
C ILE A 201 -15.09 11.09 -0.32
N GLY A 202 -15.62 10.69 -1.48
CA GLY A 202 -15.10 9.54 -2.21
C GLY A 202 -15.64 8.21 -1.68
N ALA A 203 -14.89 7.13 -1.91
CA ALA A 203 -15.37 5.77 -1.68
C ALA A 203 -14.33 4.93 -0.91
N GLY A 204 -14.62 3.64 -0.71
CA GLY A 204 -13.71 2.74 0.00
C GLY A 204 -13.81 2.92 1.51
N ASN A 205 -12.69 3.25 2.15
CA ASN A 205 -12.61 3.51 3.59
C ASN A 205 -12.79 5.00 3.94
N HIS A 206 -13.19 5.84 3.00
CA HIS A 206 -13.46 7.26 3.23
C HIS A 206 -14.81 7.48 3.91
N PHE A 207 -14.86 8.44 4.84
CA PHE A 207 -16.07 8.75 5.60
C PHE A 207 -16.01 10.15 6.22
N ALA A 208 -17.18 10.64 6.64
CA ALA A 208 -17.33 11.78 7.53
C ALA A 208 -18.21 11.38 8.71
N GLU A 209 -17.67 11.49 9.92
CA GLU A 209 -18.31 11.01 11.15
C GLU A 209 -18.39 12.10 12.20
N ILE A 210 -19.55 12.22 12.84
CA ILE A 210 -19.71 13.04 14.04
C ILE A 210 -19.37 12.17 15.24
N GLN A 211 -18.41 12.61 16.03
CA GLN A 211 -17.89 11.89 17.17
C GLN A 211 -17.95 12.78 18.41
N VAL A 212 -17.94 12.15 19.59
CA VAL A 212 -17.84 12.83 20.89
C VAL A 212 -16.56 12.35 21.55
N VAL A 213 -15.79 13.28 22.09
CA VAL A 213 -14.60 12.96 22.87
C VAL A 213 -15.05 12.38 24.22
N GLU A 214 -14.95 11.06 24.37
CA GLU A 214 -15.30 10.39 25.64
C GLU A 214 -14.19 10.51 26.69
N ASN A 215 -12.93 10.61 26.27
CA ASN A 215 -11.81 10.72 27.17
C ASN A 215 -10.69 11.53 26.50
N SER A 216 -10.26 12.60 27.14
CA SER A 216 -9.07 13.36 26.75
C SER A 216 -7.91 13.01 27.68
N ALA A 217 -6.80 12.51 27.14
CA ALA A 217 -5.58 12.33 27.91
C ALA A 217 -5.14 13.69 28.48
N SER A 218 -5.03 13.79 29.81
CA SER A 218 -4.78 15.05 30.54
C SER A 218 -3.47 15.75 30.17
N ASP A 219 -2.53 15.00 29.59
CA ASP A 219 -1.14 15.42 29.45
C ASP A 219 -0.82 15.96 28.04
N LEU A 220 -1.79 15.98 27.13
CA LEU A 220 -1.66 16.49 25.78
C LEU A 220 -2.59 17.69 25.58
N ASP A 221 -2.03 18.91 25.53
CA ASP A 221 -2.77 20.10 25.12
C ASP A 221 -2.97 20.07 23.59
N ASN A 222 -3.93 19.24 23.16
CA ASN A 222 -4.31 19.07 21.75
C ASN A 222 -5.53 19.91 21.37
N GLY A 223 -6.01 20.76 22.26
CA GLY A 223 -7.18 21.62 22.07
C GLY A 223 -8.55 20.92 22.16
N LEU A 224 -8.59 19.60 22.36
CA LEU A 224 -9.83 18.82 22.53
C LEU A 224 -10.07 18.47 24.00
N ARG A 225 -11.32 18.54 24.43
CA ARG A 225 -11.76 18.25 25.80
C ARG A 225 -12.83 17.17 25.79
N GLU A 226 -12.97 16.49 26.93
CA GLU A 226 -14.11 15.60 27.16
C GLU A 226 -15.44 16.32 26.85
N ASP A 227 -16.37 15.58 26.26
CA ASP A 227 -17.67 16.04 25.74
C ASP A 227 -17.63 16.98 24.52
N ASP A 228 -16.45 17.32 23.98
CA ASP A 228 -16.37 18.04 22.70
C ASP A 228 -16.96 17.18 21.57
N VAL A 229 -17.74 17.83 20.72
CA VAL A 229 -18.29 17.21 19.51
C VAL A 229 -17.40 17.58 18.33
N VAL A 230 -16.91 16.58 17.60
CA VAL A 230 -16.01 16.76 16.46
C VAL A 230 -16.60 16.12 15.19
N LEU A 231 -16.26 16.70 14.04
CA LEU A 231 -16.40 16.05 12.74
C LEU A 231 -15.04 15.48 12.36
N LEU A 232 -14.94 14.16 12.25
CA LEU A 232 -13.81 13.46 11.66
C LEU A 232 -14.07 13.23 10.19
N VAL A 233 -13.17 13.70 9.33
CA VAL A 233 -13.21 13.46 7.89
C VAL A 233 -12.00 12.63 7.50
N HIS A 234 -12.23 11.52 6.82
CA HIS A 234 -11.22 10.66 6.21
C HIS A 234 -11.44 10.64 4.70
N SER A 235 -10.51 11.24 3.94
CA SER A 235 -10.54 11.32 2.47
C SER A 235 -9.14 11.56 1.91
N GLY A 236 -8.98 11.37 0.60
CA GLY A 236 -7.86 11.84 -0.23
C GLY A 236 -8.31 12.83 -1.29
#